data_AF-A0A495X2P8-F1
#
_entry.id   AF-A0A495X2P8-F1
#
_cell.length_a   1.000
_cell.length_b   1.000
_cell.length_c   1.000
_cell.angle_alpha   90.00
_cell.angle_beta   90.00
_cell.angle_gamma   90.00
#
_symmetry.space_group_name_H-M   'P 1'
#
loop_
_entity.id
_entity.type
_entity.pdbx_description
1 polymer ?
#
loop_
_entity_poly.entity_id
_entity_poly.type
_entity_poly.pdbx_seq_one_letter_code
_entity_poly.pdbx_strand_id
1 'polypeptide(L)'
;MNDHHARTPRPRSVAELAASSPAWQVETDQRGRWLTAERRITHDGRRWLIGLTPVRDGVVALVLWSGDVVAGHARGSEAEMCARADRWVADLMARRLMP
;
A
#
# COMPACT_ATOMS: atom_id res chain seq x y z
N MET A 1 -7.12 -34.29 2.44
CA MET A 1 -8.20 -33.35 2.11
C MET A 1 -7.53 -31.99 1.99
N ASN A 2 -7.43 -31.46 0.77
CA ASN A 2 -6.44 -30.44 0.42
C ASN A 2 -6.66 -29.13 1.17
N ASP A 3 -5.62 -28.70 1.88
CA ASP A 3 -5.49 -27.36 2.46
C ASP A 3 -5.48 -26.33 1.32
N HIS A 4 -6.66 -25.76 1.04
CA HIS A 4 -6.75 -24.47 0.36
C HIS A 4 -6.14 -23.43 1.30
N HIS A 5 -4.84 -23.18 1.18
CA HIS A 5 -4.30 -21.86 1.54
C HIS A 5 -5.05 -20.85 0.67
N ALA A 6 -6.17 -20.33 1.19
CA ALA A 6 -6.95 -19.31 0.54
C ALA A 6 -6.01 -18.12 0.33
N ARG A 7 -5.53 -17.95 -0.91
CA ARG A 7 -4.76 -16.78 -1.28
C ARG A 7 -5.71 -15.60 -1.16
N THR A 8 -5.61 -14.83 -0.08
CA THR A 8 -6.46 -13.68 0.17
C THR A 8 -6.49 -12.84 -1.12
N PRO A 9 -7.67 -12.55 -1.68
CA PRO A 9 -7.74 -11.78 -2.92
C PRO A 9 -7.02 -10.45 -2.71
N ARG A 10 -6.17 -10.08 -3.67
CA ARG A 10 -5.40 -8.82 -3.60
C ARG A 10 -6.36 -7.64 -3.68
N PRO A 11 -6.17 -6.58 -2.87
CA PRO A 11 -7.01 -5.40 -2.94
C PRO A 11 -6.85 -4.73 -4.31
N ARG A 12 -7.98 -4.36 -4.90
CA ARG A 12 -8.09 -3.70 -6.21
C ARG A 12 -8.47 -2.23 -6.12
N SER A 13 -8.71 -1.74 -4.90
CA SER A 13 -9.02 -0.34 -4.62
C SER A 13 -8.49 0.08 -3.24
N VAL A 14 -8.39 1.38 -3.02
CA VAL A 14 -8.02 1.96 -1.71
C VAL A 14 -9.06 1.59 -0.65
N ALA A 15 -10.34 1.47 -1.03
CA ALA A 15 -11.39 1.03 -0.13
C ALA A 15 -11.18 -0.43 0.33
N GLU A 16 -10.88 -1.35 -0.60
CA GLU A 16 -10.56 -2.74 -0.26
C GLU A 16 -9.28 -2.83 0.58
N LEU A 17 -8.27 -2.00 0.26
CA LEU A 17 -7.02 -1.92 0.99
C LEU A 17 -7.24 -1.47 2.45
N ALA A 18 -8.04 -0.42 2.65
CA ALA A 18 -8.39 0.08 3.98
C ALA A 18 -9.25 -0.92 4.77
N ALA A 19 -10.18 -1.61 4.10
CA ALA A 19 -10.97 -2.67 4.72
C ALA A 19 -10.11 -3.87 5.15
N SER A 20 -9.00 -4.14 4.46
CA SER A 20 -8.10 -5.24 4.81
C SER A 20 -7.27 -4.99 6.07
N SER A 21 -7.08 -3.73 6.47
CA SER A 21 -6.31 -3.39 7.67
C SER A 21 -6.58 -1.97 8.17
N PRO A 22 -6.90 -1.77 9.46
CA PRO A 22 -7.10 -0.44 10.05
C PRO A 22 -5.80 0.38 10.14
N ALA A 23 -4.64 -0.19 9.79
CA ALA A 23 -3.36 0.52 9.76
C ALA A 23 -3.22 1.45 8.54
N TRP A 24 -4.09 1.31 7.54
CA TRP A 24 -4.18 2.26 6.43
C TRP A 24 -4.95 3.50 6.86
N GLN A 25 -4.30 4.66 6.72
CA GLN A 25 -4.92 5.96 6.91
C GLN A 25 -5.26 6.52 5.54
N VAL A 26 -6.56 6.72 5.29
CA VAL A 26 -7.05 7.26 4.02
C VAL A 26 -7.60 8.66 4.27
N GLU A 27 -7.06 9.64 3.57
CA GLU A 27 -7.59 11.00 3.55
C GLU A 27 -8.55 11.14 2.37
N THR A 28 -9.65 11.86 2.56
CA THR A 28 -10.66 12.09 1.53
C THR A 28 -10.96 13.58 1.38
N ASP A 29 -11.37 13.99 0.18
CA ASP A 29 -11.94 15.31 -0.05
C ASP A 29 -13.40 15.40 0.45
N GLN A 30 -13.98 16.60 0.38
CA GLN A 30 -15.36 16.85 0.79
C GLN A 30 -16.42 16.06 -0.02
N ARG A 31 -16.03 15.46 -1.15
CA ARG A 31 -16.89 14.62 -1.99
C ARG A 31 -16.67 13.12 -1.74
N GLY A 32 -15.85 12.77 -0.75
CA GLY A 32 -15.54 11.39 -0.39
C GLY A 32 -14.54 10.70 -1.33
N ARG A 33 -13.87 11.45 -2.22
CA ARG A 33 -12.80 10.89 -3.06
C ARG A 33 -11.51 10.86 -2.25
N TRP A 34 -10.79 9.75 -2.29
CA TRP A 34 -9.53 9.63 -1.57
C TRP A 34 -8.44 10.53 -2.20
N LEU A 35 -7.62 11.13 -1.36
CA LEU A 35 -6.51 12.02 -1.70
C LEU A 35 -5.16 11.36 -1.45
N THR A 36 -5.05 10.64 -0.33
CA THR A 36 -3.88 9.84 0.02
C THR A 36 -4.34 8.57 0.71
N ALA A 37 -3.56 7.50 0.58
CA ALA A 37 -3.69 6.33 1.44
C ALA A 37 -2.29 5.93 1.91
N GLU A 38 -2.08 5.97 3.22
CA GLU A 38 -0.79 5.79 3.84
C GLU A 38 -0.79 4.66 4.85
N ARG A 39 0.29 3.89 4.90
CA ARG A 39 0.53 2.93 5.97
C ARG A 39 1.94 3.10 6.49
N ARG A 40 2.02 3.39 7.79
CA ARG A 40 3.28 3.49 8.54
C ARG A 40 3.62 2.14 9.14
N ILE A 41 4.87 1.73 9.01
CA ILE A 41 5.39 0.46 9.51
C ILE A 41 6.70 0.76 10.22
N THR A 42 6.82 0.32 11.48
CA THR A 42 8.10 0.29 12.18
C THR A 42 8.58 -1.16 12.22
N HIS A 43 9.75 -1.43 11.63
CA HIS A 43 10.36 -2.75 11.63
C HIS A 43 11.88 -2.63 11.75
N ASP A 44 12.49 -3.43 12.62
CA ASP A 44 13.93 -3.42 12.93
C ASP A 44 14.50 -2.01 13.23
N GLY A 45 13.77 -1.22 14.01
CA GLY A 45 14.16 0.16 14.36
C GLY A 45 14.06 1.17 13.21
N ARG A 46 13.69 0.73 12.00
CA ARG A 46 13.51 1.58 10.83
C ARG A 46 12.04 1.90 10.61
N ARG A 47 11.76 3.16 10.28
CA ARG A 47 10.42 3.65 9.92
C ARG A 47 10.24 3.56 8.42
N TRP A 48 9.19 2.89 8.00
CA TRP A 48 8.76 2.78 6.62
C TRP A 48 7.40 3.46 6.44
N LEU A 49 7.21 4.09 5.30
CA LEU A 49 5.94 4.65 4.88
C LEU A 49 5.63 4.10 3.50
N ILE A 50 4.43 3.56 3.31
CA ILE A 50 3.89 3.23 1.99
C ILE A 50 2.78 4.22 1.73
N GLY A 51 2.86 4.97 0.63
CA GLY A 51 1.86 5.98 0.27
C GLY A 51 1.36 5.76 -1.15
N LEU A 52 0.05 5.88 -1.30
CA LEU A 52 -0.67 5.93 -2.55
C LEU A 52 -1.22 7.34 -2.72
N THR A 53 -1.12 7.89 -3.93
CA THR A 53 -1.68 9.21 -4.27
C THR A 53 -2.28 9.15 -5.67
N PRO A 54 -3.54 9.55 -5.87
CA PRO A 54 -4.09 9.67 -7.20
C PRO A 54 -3.41 10.87 -7.87
N VAL A 55 -2.99 10.71 -9.13
CA VAL A 55 -2.36 11.79 -9.89
C VAL A 55 -3.32 12.40 -10.90
N ARG A 56 -3.49 11.78 -12.08
CA ARG A 56 -4.44 12.16 -13.12
C ARG A 56 -4.87 10.94 -13.91
N ASP A 57 -5.99 11.02 -14.61
CA ASP A 57 -6.44 10.00 -15.57
C ASP A 57 -6.53 8.57 -14.99
N GLY A 58 -6.94 8.46 -13.72
CA GLY A 58 -7.04 7.17 -13.01
C GLY A 58 -5.71 6.51 -12.65
N VAL A 59 -4.58 7.19 -12.90
CA VAL A 59 -3.25 6.73 -12.48
C VAL A 59 -3.03 7.04 -11.01
N VAL A 60 -2.45 6.08 -10.31
CA VAL A 60 -2.03 6.17 -8.92
C VAL A 60 -0.51 6.07 -8.86
N ALA A 61 0.11 6.97 -8.10
CA ALA A 61 1.49 6.85 -7.69
C ALA A 61 1.57 6.04 -6.39
N LEU A 62 2.53 5.12 -6.32
CA LEU A 62 2.88 4.35 -5.14
C LEU A 62 4.33 4.65 -4.80
N VAL A 63 4.60 5.03 -3.55
CA VAL A 63 5.95 5.32 -3.07
C VAL A 63 6.19 4.62 -1.75
N LEU A 64 7.39 4.06 -1.61
CA LEU A 64 7.93 3.49 -0.38
C LEU A 64 9.03 4.41 0.13
N TRP A 65 8.87 4.94 1.33
CA TRP A 65 9.91 5.69 2.02
C TRP A 65 10.49 4.88 3.17
N SER A 66 11.74 5.15 3.47
CA SER A 66 12.51 4.53 4.53
C SER A 66 13.25 5.62 5.31
N GLY A 67 12.63 6.10 6.39
CA GLY A 67 12.89 7.43 6.91
C GLY A 67 12.50 8.48 5.88
N ASP A 68 13.42 9.40 5.58
CA ASP A 68 13.19 10.50 4.64
C ASP A 68 13.65 10.19 3.20
N VAL A 69 14.10 8.94 2.95
CA VAL A 69 14.62 8.51 1.65
C VAL A 69 13.58 7.66 0.91
N VAL A 70 13.36 7.95 -0.38
CA VAL A 70 12.57 7.10 -1.27
C VAL A 70 13.32 5.80 -1.56
N ALA A 71 12.80 4.69 -1.08
CA ALA A 71 13.37 3.34 -1.30
C ALA A 71 12.76 2.64 -2.53
N GLY A 72 11.59 3.09 -3.00
CA GLY A 72 10.97 2.55 -4.20
C GLY A 72 9.78 3.39 -4.65
N HIS A 73 9.50 3.37 -5.94
CA HIS A 73 8.33 4.05 -6.51
C HIS A 73 7.77 3.28 -7.71
N ALA A 74 6.47 3.41 -7.94
CA ALA A 74 5.77 2.88 -9.09
C ALA A 74 4.57 3.77 -9.45
N ARG A 75 4.07 3.62 -10.68
CA ARG A 75 2.83 4.23 -11.13
C ARG A 75 2.04 3.20 -11.94
N GLY A 76 0.72 3.27 -11.87
CA GLY A 76 -0.18 2.40 -12.63
C GLY A 76 -1.63 2.65 -12.27
N SER A 77 -2.51 1.73 -12.63
CA SER A 77 -3.91 1.78 -12.19
C SER A 77 -4.03 1.63 -10.67
N GLU A 78 -5.15 2.09 -10.10
CA GLU A 78 -5.45 1.91 -8.68
C GLU A 78 -5.34 0.44 -8.26
N ALA A 79 -5.86 -0.49 -9.07
CA ALA A 79 -5.84 -1.92 -8.76
C ALA A 79 -4.41 -2.49 -8.72
N GLU A 80 -3.57 -2.13 -9.69
CA GLU A 80 -2.18 -2.57 -9.71
C GLU A 80 -1.38 -2.03 -8.52
N MET A 81 -1.61 -0.75 -8.18
CA MET A 81 -0.89 -0.09 -7.10
C MET A 81 -1.36 -0.55 -5.73
N CYS A 82 -2.66 -0.79 -5.51
CA CYS A 82 -3.15 -1.38 -4.27
C CYS A 82 -2.62 -2.81 -4.07
N ALA A 83 -2.63 -3.63 -5.12
CA ALA A 83 -2.08 -4.98 -5.05
C ALA A 83 -0.56 -4.97 -4.80
N ARG A 84 0.17 -3.97 -5.31
CA ARG A 84 1.61 -3.80 -5.08
C ARG A 84 1.91 -3.27 -3.69
N ALA A 85 1.13 -2.31 -3.19
CA ALA A 85 1.24 -1.79 -1.83
C ALA A 85 1.03 -2.92 -0.80
N ASP A 86 0.00 -3.75 -0.99
CA ASP A 86 -0.27 -4.92 -0.15
C ASP A 86 0.89 -5.94 -0.19
N ARG A 87 1.53 -6.13 -1.35
CA ARG A 87 2.75 -6.94 -1.45
C ARG A 87 3.92 -6.34 -0.66
N TRP A 88 4.17 -5.04 -0.78
CA TRP A 88 5.24 -4.38 -0.04
C TRP A 88 5.03 -4.43 1.47
N VAL A 89 3.78 -4.31 1.95
CA VAL A 89 3.46 -4.55 3.36
C VAL A 89 3.90 -5.97 3.75
N ALA A 90 3.48 -6.99 3.00
CA ALA A 90 3.82 -8.37 3.30
C ALA A 90 5.33 -8.61 3.27
N ASP A 91 6.04 -8.04 2.29
CA ASP A 91 7.48 -8.19 2.15
C ASP A 91 8.25 -7.48 3.27
N LEU A 92 7.81 -6.30 3.72
CA LEU A 92 8.39 -5.62 4.89
C LEU A 92 8.18 -6.44 6.16
N MET A 93 6.98 -6.98 6.37
CA MET A 93 6.67 -7.81 7.54
C MET A 93 7.43 -9.15 7.51
N ALA A 94 7.71 -9.68 6.32
CA ALA A 94 8.43 -10.94 6.12
C ALA A 94 9.96 -10.77 5.94
N ARG A 95 10.51 -9.56 6.08
CA ARG A 95 11.95 -9.24 5.91
C ARG A 95 12.52 -9.51 4.51
N ARG A 96 11.70 -9.31 3.47
CA ARG A 96 12.07 -9.58 2.07
C ARG A 96 12.44 -8.33 1.27
N LEU A 97 12.10 -7.15 1.77
CA LEU A 97 12.57 -5.88 1.22
C LEU A 97 13.85 -5.48 1.95
N MET A 98 15.01 -5.72 1.33
CA MET A 98 16.29 -5.15 1.76
C MET A 98 16.68 -4.04 0.78
N PRO A 99 17.15 -2.87 1.27
CA PRO A 99 17.77 -1.85 0.42
C PRO A 99 19.04 -2.37 -0.27
#